data_AF-A0A3D3KZJ9-F1
#
_entry.id   AF-A0A3D3KZJ9-F1
#
_cell.length_a   1.000
_cell.length_b   1.000
_cell.length_c   1.000
_cell.angle_alpha   90.00
_cell.angle_beta   90.00
_cell.angle_gamma   90.00
#
_symmetry.space_group_name_H-M   'P 1'
#
loop_
_entity.id
_entity.type
_entity.pdbx_description
1 polymer ?
#
loop_
_entity_poly.entity_id
_entity_poly.type
_entity_poly.pdbx_seq_one_letter_code
_entity_poly.pdbx_strand_id
1 'polypeptide(L)'
;LDIGVDFNAGWNLVGLPLEVDEAHYQILFPESVEGTLYSFDDIYVQENELLHGSGYWLLFENTGNVTIIGNGLNQLIIELNQGWNLISGISIELPLESVEDPENLIIPGTVYSYENVYFQPDSFQPGNGYWLRSLGTGAIILNQN
;
A
#
# COMPACT_ATOMS: atom_id res chain seq x y z
N LEU A 1 10.60 9.88 -11.42
CA LEU A 1 9.21 9.56 -11.78
C LEU A 1 8.29 10.43 -10.95
N ASP A 2 7.13 10.74 -11.48
CA ASP A 2 6.04 11.47 -10.84
C ASP A 2 4.78 10.61 -10.88
N ILE A 3 4.25 10.29 -9.70
CA ILE A 3 3.06 9.45 -9.54
C ILE A 3 1.99 10.26 -8.82
N GLY A 4 0.84 10.43 -9.47
CA GLY A 4 -0.36 10.99 -8.86
C GLY A 4 -1.07 9.94 -8.02
N VAL A 5 -1.39 10.29 -6.77
CA VAL A 5 -2.15 9.46 -5.84
C VAL A 5 -3.40 10.23 -5.44
N ASP A 6 -4.56 9.73 -5.86
CA ASP A 6 -5.85 10.28 -5.48
C ASP A 6 -6.26 9.77 -4.10
N PHE A 7 -6.94 10.61 -3.31
CA PHE A 7 -7.50 10.24 -2.01
C PHE A 7 -8.87 10.87 -1.81
N ASN A 8 -9.71 10.19 -1.04
CA ASN A 8 -11.05 10.67 -0.69
C ASN A 8 -11.07 11.33 0.68
N ALA A 9 -12.08 12.16 0.95
CA ALA A 9 -12.39 12.56 2.31
C ALA A 9 -12.67 11.31 3.17
N GLY A 10 -12.10 11.27 4.38
CA GLY A 10 -12.15 10.11 5.25
C GLY A 10 -10.89 9.24 5.15
N TRP A 11 -11.05 7.97 5.52
CA TRP A 11 -9.96 7.01 5.62
C TRP A 11 -9.59 6.45 4.24
N ASN A 12 -8.30 6.39 3.93
CA ASN A 12 -7.79 5.84 2.68
C ASN A 12 -6.70 4.81 2.97
N LEU A 13 -6.57 3.84 2.07
CA LEU A 13 -5.45 2.92 2.06
C LEU A 13 -4.37 3.45 1.12
N VAL A 14 -3.22 3.81 1.68
CA VAL A 14 -2.10 4.40 0.96
C VAL A 14 -0.84 3.55 1.12
N GLY A 15 0.15 3.80 0.26
CA GLY A 15 1.45 3.14 0.28
C GLY A 15 2.54 3.97 -0.37
N LEU A 16 3.78 3.49 -0.32
CA LEU A 16 4.94 4.18 -0.89
C LEU A 16 5.37 3.57 -2.23
N PRO A 17 5.06 4.20 -3.37
CA PRO A 17 5.33 3.60 -4.68
C PRO A 17 6.72 3.92 -5.24
N LEU A 18 7.45 4.87 -4.65
CA LEU A 18 8.72 5.40 -5.16
C LEU A 18 9.77 5.41 -4.06
N GLU A 19 11.04 5.31 -4.45
CA GLU A 19 12.15 5.66 -3.55
C GLU A 19 12.22 7.19 -3.47
N VAL A 20 11.98 7.72 -2.28
CA VAL A 20 11.93 9.17 -2.00
C VAL A 20 13.04 9.55 -1.04
N ASP A 21 13.45 10.81 -1.05
CA ASP A 21 14.47 11.32 -0.13
C ASP A 21 13.95 11.39 1.32
N GLU A 22 12.64 11.59 1.49
CA GLU A 22 11.99 11.78 2.78
C GLU A 22 10.61 11.12 2.77
N ALA A 23 10.43 10.12 3.63
CA ALA A 23 9.26 9.25 3.64
C ALA A 23 8.24 9.61 4.73
N HIS A 24 8.45 10.70 5.46
CA HIS A 24 7.48 11.19 6.44
C HIS A 24 6.12 11.47 5.79
N TYR A 25 5.04 10.92 6.35
CA TYR A 25 3.73 10.94 5.68
C TYR A 25 3.20 12.36 5.47
N GLN A 26 3.45 13.29 6.40
CA GLN A 26 3.01 14.69 6.24
C GLN A 26 3.81 15.47 5.17
N ILE A 27 4.94 14.93 4.70
CA ILE A 27 5.70 15.48 3.57
C ILE A 27 5.15 14.90 2.26
N LEU A 28 4.85 13.61 2.24
CA LEU A 28 4.29 12.93 1.07
C LEU A 28 2.80 13.22 0.84
N PHE A 29 2.04 13.44 1.91
CA PHE A 29 0.60 13.69 1.94
C PHE A 29 0.31 14.90 2.85
N PRO A 30 0.64 16.13 2.41
CA PRO A 30 0.54 17.33 3.25
C PRO A 30 -0.89 17.67 3.70
N GLU A 31 -1.90 17.22 2.95
CA GLU A 31 -3.32 17.41 3.27
C GLU A 31 -3.90 16.35 4.22
N SER A 32 -3.10 15.37 4.66
CA SER A 32 -3.54 14.36 5.62
C SER A 32 -3.69 14.93 7.03
N VAL A 33 -4.53 14.31 7.86
CA VAL A 33 -4.74 14.70 9.25
C VAL A 33 -3.56 14.23 10.10
N GLU A 34 -3.01 15.12 10.92
CA GLU A 34 -1.85 14.81 11.77
C GLU A 34 -2.12 13.63 12.73
N GLY A 35 -1.15 12.73 12.88
CA GLY A 35 -1.26 11.58 13.80
C GLY A 35 -2.22 10.47 13.35
N THR A 36 -2.48 10.38 12.04
CA THR A 36 -3.43 9.40 11.48
C THR A 36 -2.82 8.35 10.55
N LEU A 37 -1.51 8.27 10.42
CA LEU A 37 -0.86 7.18 9.70
C LEU A 37 -0.84 5.92 10.57
N TYR A 38 -1.52 4.86 10.12
CA TYR A 38 -1.57 3.58 10.83
C TYR A 38 -1.22 2.41 9.92
N SER A 39 -0.20 1.62 10.31
CA SER A 39 0.08 0.30 9.75
C SER A 39 -0.74 -0.78 10.48
N PHE A 40 -0.59 -2.03 10.06
CA PHE A 40 -1.21 -3.17 10.74
C PHE A 40 -0.21 -4.31 10.97
N ASP A 41 -0.04 -4.68 12.25
CA ASP A 41 0.73 -5.84 12.69
C ASP A 41 -0.04 -6.50 13.85
N ASP A 42 -1.03 -7.33 13.51
CA ASP A 42 -2.12 -7.87 14.37
C ASP A 42 -3.03 -6.82 15.02
N ILE A 43 -2.50 -5.63 15.30
CA ILE A 43 -3.17 -4.44 15.79
C ILE A 43 -2.77 -3.25 14.93
N TYR A 44 -3.54 -2.16 15.00
CA TYR A 44 -3.13 -0.90 14.40
C TYR A 44 -1.97 -0.29 15.16
N VAL A 45 -0.91 0.07 14.44
CA VAL A 45 0.28 0.72 14.97
C VAL A 45 0.39 2.10 14.34
N GLN A 46 0.51 3.14 15.16
CA GLN A 46 0.70 4.50 14.67
C GLN A 46 2.13 4.67 14.19
N GLU A 47 2.29 5.25 13.00
CA GLU A 47 3.58 5.43 12.34
C GLU A 47 3.78 6.91 11.95
N ASN A 48 5.01 7.27 11.58
CA ASN A 48 5.33 8.62 11.05
C ASN A 48 5.94 8.59 9.65
N GLU A 49 6.41 7.44 9.19
CA GLU A 49 7.05 7.26 7.89
C GLU A 49 6.42 6.08 7.16
N LEU A 50 6.36 6.18 5.84
CA LEU A 50 5.95 5.06 5.01
C LEU A 50 7.15 4.19 4.68
N LEU A 51 6.97 2.89 4.77
CA LEU A 51 7.94 1.87 4.35
C LEU A 51 7.44 1.19 3.08
N HIS A 52 8.37 0.88 2.17
CA HIS A 52 8.04 0.14 0.95
C HIS A 52 7.39 -1.20 1.29
N GLY A 53 6.28 -1.51 0.61
CA GLY A 53 5.56 -2.78 0.75
C GLY A 53 4.60 -2.82 1.92
N SER A 54 4.67 -1.85 2.83
CA SER A 54 3.68 -1.66 3.88
C SER A 54 2.54 -0.78 3.37
N GLY A 55 1.31 -1.19 3.63
CA GLY A 55 0.14 -0.37 3.43
C GLY A 55 -0.25 0.34 4.71
N TYR A 56 -0.95 1.45 4.58
CA TYR A 56 -1.33 2.30 5.70
C TYR A 56 -2.75 2.81 5.57
N TRP A 57 -3.44 2.93 6.70
CA TRP A 57 -4.57 3.84 6.81
C TRP A 57 -4.06 5.26 7.00
N LEU A 58 -4.66 6.20 6.26
CA LEU A 58 -4.41 7.62 6.41
C LEU A 58 -5.71 8.41 6.25
N LEU A 59 -5.94 9.39 7.13
CA LEU A 59 -7.17 10.19 7.16
C LEU A 59 -6.99 11.52 6.42
N PHE A 60 -7.97 11.92 5.62
CA PHE A 60 -8.02 13.22 4.96
C PHE A 60 -9.36 13.91 5.26
N GLU A 61 -9.35 15.25 5.39
CA GLU A 61 -10.59 16.01 5.60
C GLU A 61 -11.40 16.18 4.31
N ASN A 62 -10.70 16.24 3.16
CA ASN A 62 -11.28 16.50 1.85
C ASN A 62 -10.74 15.50 0.82
N THR A 63 -11.51 15.28 -0.25
CA THR A 63 -11.03 14.56 -1.44
C THR A 63 -10.03 15.43 -2.18
N GLY A 64 -8.93 14.83 -2.65
CA GLY A 64 -7.86 15.51 -3.33
C GLY A 64 -6.90 14.54 -4.01
N ASN A 65 -5.73 15.05 -4.38
CA ASN A 65 -4.64 14.24 -4.91
C ASN A 65 -3.29 14.82 -4.49
N VAL A 66 -2.27 14.00 -4.54
CA VAL A 66 -0.88 14.43 -4.38
C VAL A 66 0.00 13.82 -5.46
N THR A 67 1.06 14.52 -5.84
CA THR A 67 2.11 13.96 -6.70
C THR A 67 3.33 13.60 -5.86
N ILE A 68 3.66 12.31 -5.81
CA ILE A 68 4.88 11.81 -5.20
C ILE A 68 5.97 11.77 -6.28
N ILE A 69 7.15 12.32 -5.94
CA ILE A 69 8.30 12.40 -6.85
C ILE A 69 9.46 11.62 -6.24
N GLY A 70 10.06 10.74 -7.03
CA GLY A 70 11.15 9.88 -6.59
C GLY A 70 11.71 8.99 -7.70
N ASN A 71 12.55 8.04 -7.31
CA ASN A 71 13.08 7.01 -8.21
C ASN A 71 12.14 5.79 -8.28
N GLY A 72 12.19 5.08 -9.40
CA GLY A 72 11.35 3.90 -9.63
C GLY A 72 11.77 2.72 -8.75
N LEU A 73 10.78 2.14 -8.07
CA LEU A 73 10.82 0.87 -7.38
C LEU A 73 10.32 -0.21 -8.35
N ASN A 74 11.23 -1.00 -8.91
CA ASN A 74 10.89 -1.98 -9.95
C ASN A 74 10.62 -3.39 -9.38
N GLN A 75 11.12 -3.66 -8.18
CA GLN A 75 10.99 -4.94 -7.52
C GLN A 75 10.86 -4.73 -6.01
N LEU A 76 10.05 -5.57 -5.36
CA LEU A 76 9.92 -5.59 -3.92
C LEU A 76 9.62 -7.00 -3.41
N ILE A 77 10.29 -7.38 -2.31
CA ILE A 77 9.96 -8.59 -1.55
C ILE A 77 9.16 -8.15 -0.34
N ILE A 78 7.96 -8.71 -0.16
CA ILE A 78 7.06 -8.36 0.94
C ILE A 78 6.90 -9.59 1.82
N GLU A 79 7.30 -9.46 3.07
CA GLU A 79 7.05 -10.46 4.10
C GLU A 79 5.58 -10.39 4.55
N LEU A 80 4.94 -11.55 4.64
CA LEU A 80 3.56 -11.73 5.06
C LEU A 80 3.54 -12.49 6.38
N ASN A 81 2.65 -12.08 7.27
CA ASN A 81 2.22 -12.83 8.44
C ASN A 81 1.00 -13.70 8.11
N GLN A 82 0.80 -14.79 8.85
CA GLN A 82 -0.44 -15.55 8.74
C GLN A 82 -1.65 -14.65 9.09
N GLY A 83 -2.69 -14.68 8.26
CA GLY A 83 -3.87 -13.84 8.47
C GLY A 83 -3.81 -12.55 7.64
N TRP A 84 -4.31 -11.45 8.19
CA TRP A 84 -4.45 -10.20 7.45
C TRP A 84 -3.15 -9.39 7.43
N ASN A 85 -2.77 -8.94 6.24
CA ASN A 85 -1.61 -8.08 6.00
C ASN A 85 -2.09 -6.84 5.26
N LEU A 86 -1.55 -5.69 5.65
CA LEU A 86 -1.78 -4.43 4.95
C LEU A 86 -0.50 -4.05 4.19
N ILE A 87 -0.56 -4.11 2.86
CA ILE A 87 0.60 -3.97 1.97
C ILE A 87 0.41 -2.85 0.94
N SER A 88 1.48 -2.52 0.21
CA SER A 88 1.43 -1.63 -0.95
C SER A 88 2.21 -2.18 -2.15
N GLY A 89 1.89 -1.65 -3.34
CA GLY A 89 2.54 -2.02 -4.60
C GLY A 89 3.86 -1.28 -4.89
N ILE A 90 4.34 -1.47 -6.12
CA ILE A 90 5.56 -0.86 -6.68
C ILE A 90 5.23 0.37 -7.55
N SER A 91 6.19 0.91 -8.32
CA SER A 91 6.01 2.14 -9.12
C SER A 91 5.11 1.99 -10.36
N ILE A 92 4.65 0.79 -10.66
CA ILE A 92 3.76 0.52 -11.80
C ILE A 92 2.51 -0.23 -11.36
N GLU A 93 1.45 -0.14 -12.17
CA GLU A 93 0.32 -1.04 -12.04
C GLU A 93 0.76 -2.49 -12.21
N LEU A 94 0.49 -3.34 -11.22
CA LEU A 94 0.85 -4.75 -11.24
C LEU A 94 -0.41 -5.62 -11.11
N PRO A 95 -0.81 -6.38 -12.14
CA PRO A 95 -1.91 -7.33 -12.04
C PRO A 95 -1.69 -8.35 -10.91
N LEU A 96 -2.74 -8.71 -10.17
CA LEU A 96 -2.61 -9.67 -9.06
C LEU A 96 -2.08 -11.04 -9.52
N GLU A 97 -2.38 -11.42 -10.77
CA GLU A 97 -1.86 -12.64 -11.39
C GLU A 97 -0.36 -12.62 -11.69
N SER A 98 0.26 -11.44 -11.68
CA SER A 98 1.71 -11.25 -11.90
C SER A 98 2.52 -11.29 -10.61
N VAL A 99 1.85 -11.42 -9.45
CA VAL A 99 2.52 -11.57 -8.15
C VAL A 99 3.16 -12.93 -8.05
N GLU A 100 4.45 -12.98 -7.75
CA GLU A 100 5.15 -14.24 -7.51
C GLU A 100 4.90 -14.68 -6.07
N ASP A 101 4.14 -15.76 -5.91
CA ASP A 101 3.79 -16.36 -4.62
C ASP A 101 4.19 -17.86 -4.62
N PRO A 102 5.48 -18.18 -4.45
CA PRO A 102 6.00 -19.55 -4.60
C PRO A 102 5.44 -20.52 -3.56
N GLU A 103 5.00 -20.00 -2.41
CA GLU A 103 4.46 -20.77 -1.30
C GLU A 103 2.92 -20.87 -1.33
N ASN A 104 2.27 -20.23 -2.31
CA ASN A 104 0.81 -20.12 -2.43
C ASN A 104 0.16 -19.57 -1.14
N LEU A 105 0.75 -18.51 -0.58
CA LEU A 105 0.34 -17.85 0.64
C LEU A 105 -0.97 -17.09 0.48
N ILE A 106 -1.16 -16.38 -0.65
CA ILE A 106 -2.29 -15.49 -0.87
C ILE A 106 -3.57 -16.32 -1.00
N ILE A 107 -4.55 -16.07 -0.13
CA ILE A 107 -5.87 -16.71 -0.22
C ILE A 107 -6.65 -16.05 -1.38
N PRO A 108 -7.07 -16.80 -2.42
CA PRO A 108 -7.80 -16.22 -3.55
C PRO A 108 -9.06 -15.48 -3.12
N GLY A 109 -9.31 -14.32 -3.74
CA GLY A 109 -10.48 -13.49 -3.41
C GLY A 109 -10.39 -12.78 -2.06
N THR A 110 -9.20 -12.63 -1.48
CA THR A 110 -9.01 -11.89 -0.21
C THR A 110 -8.20 -10.61 -0.36
N VAL A 111 -7.89 -10.19 -1.59
CA VAL A 111 -7.27 -8.90 -1.83
C VAL A 111 -8.36 -7.84 -1.88
N TYR A 112 -8.22 -6.80 -1.06
CA TYR A 112 -9.17 -5.69 -0.99
C TYR A 112 -8.45 -4.35 -0.94
N SER A 113 -9.01 -3.35 -1.62
CA SER A 113 -8.70 -1.94 -1.38
C SER A 113 -9.94 -1.22 -0.85
N TYR A 114 -9.85 0.08 -0.63
CA TYR A 114 -10.91 0.86 0.00
C TYR A 114 -11.15 2.18 -0.72
N GLU A 115 -12.40 2.39 -1.14
CA GLU A 115 -12.88 3.65 -1.72
C GLU A 115 -14.27 3.94 -1.14
N ASN A 116 -14.32 4.45 0.09
CA ASN A 116 -15.52 4.55 0.96
C ASN A 116 -16.16 3.20 1.33
N VAL A 117 -16.02 2.19 0.49
CA VAL A 117 -16.38 0.79 0.70
C VAL A 117 -15.21 -0.10 0.32
N TYR A 118 -15.13 -1.29 0.92
CA TYR A 118 -14.19 -2.29 0.46
C TYR A 118 -14.60 -2.83 -0.90
N PHE A 119 -13.62 -3.00 -1.78
CA PHE A 119 -13.79 -3.64 -3.09
C PHE A 119 -12.58 -4.51 -3.40
N GLN A 120 -12.76 -5.46 -4.32
CA GLN A 120 -11.69 -6.33 -4.81
C GLN A 120 -11.08 -5.70 -6.05
N PRO A 121 -9.79 -5.32 -6.02
CA PRO A 121 -9.08 -4.82 -7.19
C PRO A 121 -8.55 -5.99 -8.02
N ASP A 122 -8.31 -5.75 -9.31
CA ASP A 122 -7.65 -6.72 -10.22
C ASP A 122 -6.12 -6.50 -10.28
N SER A 123 -5.63 -5.37 -9.78
CA SER A 123 -4.22 -4.97 -9.79
C SER A 123 -3.84 -4.11 -8.59
N PHE A 124 -2.55 -4.09 -8.26
CA PHE A 124 -1.96 -3.12 -7.36
C PHE A 124 -1.62 -1.85 -8.13
N GLN A 125 -2.22 -0.73 -7.71
CA GLN A 125 -1.99 0.60 -8.23
C GLN A 125 -0.90 1.29 -7.41
N PRO A 126 0.02 2.02 -8.04
CA PRO A 126 1.05 2.77 -7.32
C PRO A 126 0.43 3.79 -6.35
N GLY A 127 0.92 3.79 -5.11
CA GLY A 127 0.48 4.74 -4.07
C GLY A 127 -0.70 4.26 -3.24
N ASN A 128 -1.35 3.17 -3.65
CA ASN A 128 -2.49 2.60 -2.93
C ASN A 128 -2.06 1.49 -1.97
N GLY A 129 -2.84 1.34 -0.90
CA GLY A 129 -2.74 0.24 0.05
C GLY A 129 -3.78 -0.85 -0.19
N TYR A 130 -3.45 -2.06 0.26
CA TYR A 130 -4.22 -3.27 0.02
C TYR A 130 -4.21 -4.18 1.24
N TRP A 131 -5.40 -4.64 1.63
CA TRP A 131 -5.52 -5.82 2.48
C TRP A 131 -5.33 -7.08 1.65
N LEU A 132 -4.54 -8.02 2.14
CA LEU A 132 -4.57 -9.40 1.67
C LEU A 132 -4.57 -10.36 2.85
N ARG A 133 -5.15 -11.55 2.64
CA ARG A 133 -5.09 -12.61 3.64
C ARG A 133 -4.12 -13.70 3.21
N SER A 134 -3.17 -14.01 4.09
CA SER A 134 -2.19 -15.08 3.90
C SER A 134 -2.56 -16.35 4.68
N LEU A 135 -2.27 -17.52 4.11
CA LEU A 135 -2.40 -18.84 4.75
C LEU A 135 -1.37 -19.06 5.85
N GLY A 136 -0.20 -18.43 5.76
CA GLY A 136 0.94 -18.63 6.64
C GLY A 136 1.91 -17.43 6.64
N THR A 137 3.02 -17.58 7.34
CA THR A 137 4.14 -16.63 7.23
C THR A 137 5.01 -17.02 6.04
N GLY A 138 5.52 -16.04 5.30
CA GLY A 138 6.43 -16.23 4.17
C GLY A 138 6.52 -14.94 3.34
N ALA A 139 6.97 -15.01 2.09
CA ALA A 139 7.16 -13.83 1.27
C ALA A 139 6.53 -13.93 -0.12
N ILE A 140 6.10 -12.79 -0.64
CA ILE A 140 5.70 -12.60 -2.04
C ILE A 140 6.65 -11.63 -2.73
N ILE A 141 6.77 -11.74 -4.05
CA ILE A 141 7.62 -10.85 -4.84
C ILE A 141 6.74 -10.09 -5.84
N LEU A 142 6.85 -8.76 -5.77
CA LEU A 142 6.31 -7.85 -6.78
C LEU A 142 7.46 -7.47 -7.71
N ASN A 143 7.26 -7.63 -9.02
CA ASN A 143 8.30 -7.35 -9.99
C ASN A 143 7.67 -6.78 -11.27
N GLN A 144 8.29 -5.73 -11.81
CA GLN A 144 7.86 -5.07 -13.02
C GLN A 144 7.97 -5.95 -14.28
N ASN A 145 8.87 -6.94 -14.30
CA ASN A 145 9.17 -7.86 -15.42
C ASN A 145 9.26 -7.21 -16.82
#